data_AF-A0A0M0LNN6-F1
#
_entry.id   AF-A0A0M0LNN6-F1
#
_cell.length_a   1.000
_cell.length_b   1.000
_cell.length_c   1.000
_cell.angle_alpha   90.00
_cell.angle_beta   90.00
_cell.angle_gamma   90.00
#
_symmetry.space_group_name_H-M   'P 1'
#
loop_
_entity.id
_entity.type
_entity.pdbx_description
1 polymer ?
#
loop_
_entity_poly.entity_id
_entity_poly.type
_entity_poly.pdbx_seq_one_letter_code
_entity_poly.pdbx_strand_id
1 'polypeptide(L)'
;MMNKIKKMIKNERGMTLIELLAVIVIIAIIALIAIPAIGNIIANSKDKAILSDASQIISGAKIAFADGGCASTTVCNGAELKSYVEGEGITLDEKTTTVTKADGVYTIVYAGFSGLSKDSKFKKDTKDNQITSTKLAEIMGGKASTPDKAE
;
A
#
# COMPACT_ATOMS: atom_id res chain seq x y z
N MET A 1 -6.60 -55.12 -26.65
CA MET A 1 -6.70 -53.65 -26.58
C MET A 1 -5.36 -52.92 -26.37
N MET A 2 -4.30 -53.59 -25.91
CA MET A 2 -2.98 -53.00 -25.62
C MET A 2 -2.23 -52.40 -26.84
N ASN A 3 -2.55 -52.85 -28.07
CA ASN A 3 -1.82 -52.44 -29.28
C ASN A 3 -2.18 -51.03 -29.79
N LYS A 4 -3.32 -50.46 -29.38
CA LYS A 4 -3.70 -49.08 -29.75
C LYS A 4 -2.92 -48.02 -28.95
N ILE A 5 -2.68 -48.28 -27.67
CA ILE A 5 -1.93 -47.37 -26.76
C ILE A 5 -0.47 -47.25 -27.20
N LYS A 6 0.17 -48.36 -27.58
CA LYS A 6 1.55 -48.38 -28.11
C LYS A 6 1.73 -47.59 -29.41
N LYS A 7 0.66 -47.40 -30.19
CA LYS A 7 0.67 -46.66 -31.47
C LYS A 7 0.47 -45.16 -31.27
N MET A 8 -0.23 -44.75 -30.21
CA MET A 8 -0.41 -43.33 -29.86
C MET A 8 0.88 -42.71 -29.32
N ILE A 9 1.63 -43.42 -28.46
CA ILE A 9 2.91 -42.94 -27.89
C ILE A 9 4.02 -42.81 -28.96
N LYS A 10 3.94 -43.58 -30.05
CA LYS A 10 4.90 -43.51 -31.18
C LYS A 10 4.63 -42.35 -32.15
N ASN A 11 3.57 -41.57 -31.94
CA ASN A 11 3.18 -40.47 -32.82
C ASN A 11 3.52 -39.08 -32.24
N GLU A 12 4.38 -39.03 -31.23
CA GLU A 12 5.01 -37.82 -30.70
C GLU A 12 5.97 -37.26 -31.76
N ARG A 13 5.43 -36.52 -32.73
CA ARG A 13 6.24 -35.65 -33.60
C ARG A 13 6.88 -34.60 -32.68
N GLY A 14 8.15 -34.81 -32.33
CA GLY A 14 8.88 -33.88 -31.47
C GLY A 14 8.89 -32.47 -32.06
N MET A 15 8.70 -31.46 -31.21
CA MET A 15 8.89 -30.07 -31.63
C MET A 15 10.33 -29.86 -32.07
N THR A 16 10.52 -29.13 -33.15
CA THR A 16 11.86 -28.79 -33.63
C THR A 16 12.48 -27.74 -32.71
N LEU A 17 13.81 -27.77 -32.54
CA LEU A 17 14.51 -26.80 -31.68
C LEU A 17 14.28 -25.35 -32.15
N ILE A 18 14.06 -25.14 -33.45
CA ILE A 18 13.79 -23.82 -34.04
C ILE A 18 12.42 -23.26 -33.60
N GLU A 19 11.40 -24.11 -33.45
CA GLU A 19 10.07 -23.69 -32.98
C GLU A 19 10.12 -23.25 -31.51
N LEU A 20 10.83 -24.01 -30.67
CA LEU A 20 11.05 -23.62 -29.28
C LEU A 20 11.89 -22.33 -29.17
N LEU A 21 12.89 -22.16 -30.04
CA LEU A 21 13.72 -20.96 -30.07
C LEU A 21 12.90 -19.71 -30.41
N ALA A 22 12.03 -19.78 -31.42
CA ALA A 22 11.19 -18.65 -31.81
C ALA A 22 10.27 -18.19 -30.66
N VAL A 23 9.71 -19.12 -29.88
CA VAL A 23 8.85 -18.80 -28.73
C VAL A 23 9.62 -18.10 -27.62
N ILE A 24 10.82 -18.58 -27.28
CA ILE A 24 11.66 -17.98 -26.23
C ILE A 24 12.07 -16.56 -26.62
N VAL A 25 12.40 -16.32 -27.90
CA VAL A 25 12.72 -14.98 -28.40
C VAL A 25 11.54 -14.01 -28.21
N ILE A 26 10.33 -14.45 -28.53
CA ILE A 26 9.12 -13.61 -28.35
C ILE A 26 8.89 -13.32 -26.87
N ILE A 27 8.98 -14.33 -25.99
CA ILE A 27 8.83 -14.14 -24.53
C ILE A 27 9.90 -13.18 -23.99
N ALA A 28 11.14 -13.28 -24.47
CA ALA A 28 12.24 -12.40 -24.05
C ALA A 28 11.97 -10.92 -24.40
N ILE A 29 11.46 -10.65 -25.61
CA ILE A 29 11.12 -9.28 -26.04
C ILE A 29 9.98 -8.71 -25.18
N ILE A 30 8.92 -9.50 -24.95
CA ILE A 30 7.79 -9.08 -24.10
C ILE A 30 8.26 -8.82 -22.67
N ALA A 31 9.07 -9.72 -22.11
CA ALA A 31 9.58 -9.61 -20.74
C ALA A 31 10.44 -8.35 -20.56
N LEU A 32 11.25 -7.98 -21.56
CA LEU A 32 12.12 -6.79 -21.50
C LEU A 32 11.33 -5.50 -21.28
N ILE A 33 10.15 -5.36 -21.89
CA ILE A 33 9.29 -4.16 -21.73
C ILE A 33 8.39 -4.31 -20.49
N ALA A 34 7.90 -5.51 -20.21
CA ALA A 34 6.92 -5.76 -19.15
C ALA A 34 7.53 -5.61 -17.73
N ILE A 35 8.75 -6.11 -17.50
CA ILE A 35 9.38 -6.11 -16.17
C ILE A 35 9.50 -4.71 -15.55
N PRO A 36 10.08 -3.69 -16.22
CA PRO A 36 10.18 -2.35 -15.63
C PRO A 36 8.82 -1.70 -15.41
N ALA A 37 7.86 -1.92 -16.32
CA ALA A 37 6.51 -1.36 -16.21
C ALA A 37 5.75 -1.95 -14.99
N ILE A 38 5.79 -3.28 -14.82
CA ILE A 38 5.13 -3.97 -13.70
C ILE A 38 5.77 -3.58 -12.37
N GLY A 39 7.10 -3.44 -12.32
CA GLY A 39 7.81 -3.02 -11.11
C GLY A 39 7.33 -1.66 -10.58
N ASN A 40 7.15 -0.67 -11.48
CA ASN A 40 6.63 0.64 -11.11
C ASN A 40 5.16 0.58 -10.64
N ILE A 41 4.32 -0.22 -11.30
CA ILE A 41 2.91 -0.38 -10.91
C ILE A 41 2.79 -1.00 -9.51
N ILE A 42 3.59 -2.03 -9.22
CA ILE A 42 3.61 -2.69 -7.90
C ILE A 42 4.08 -1.70 -6.82
N ALA A 43 5.16 -0.94 -7.07
CA ALA A 43 5.65 0.06 -6.13
C ALA A 43 4.58 1.11 -5.80
N ASN A 44 3.92 1.68 -6.83
CA ASN A 44 2.84 2.64 -6.63
C ASN A 44 1.63 2.02 -5.89
N SER A 45 1.32 0.75 -6.14
CA SER A 45 0.22 0.05 -5.45
C SER A 45 0.52 -0.15 -3.97
N LYS A 46 1.76 -0.52 -3.63
CA LYS A 46 2.22 -0.61 -2.24
C LYS A 46 2.21 0.74 -1.54
N ASP A 47 2.70 1.78 -2.21
CA ASP A 47 2.71 3.13 -1.64
C ASP A 47 1.27 3.63 -1.35
N LYS A 48 0.33 3.36 -2.26
CA LYS A 48 -1.09 3.67 -2.06
C LYS A 48 -1.73 2.88 -0.93
N ALA A 49 -1.35 1.62 -0.74
CA ALA A 49 -1.82 0.82 0.39
C ALA A 49 -1.36 1.45 1.72
N ILE A 50 -0.08 1.81 1.85
CA ILE A 50 0.46 2.49 3.05
C ILE A 50 -0.29 3.80 3.34
N LEU A 51 -0.58 4.60 2.30
CA LEU A 51 -1.35 5.85 2.46
C LEU A 51 -2.80 5.58 2.88
N SER A 52 -3.41 4.52 2.35
CA SER A 52 -4.74 4.08 2.75
C SER A 52 -4.77 3.66 4.22
N ASP A 53 -3.77 2.89 4.68
CA ASP A 53 -3.63 2.52 6.08
C ASP A 53 -3.56 3.76 6.98
N ALA A 54 -2.72 4.73 6.61
CA ALA A 54 -2.63 6.00 7.34
C ALA A 54 -3.97 6.76 7.39
N SER A 55 -4.76 6.71 6.33
CA SER A 55 -6.09 7.32 6.30
C SER A 55 -7.08 6.60 7.22
N GLN A 56 -7.01 5.26 7.28
CA GLN A 56 -7.80 4.48 8.22
C GLN A 56 -7.41 4.81 9.66
N ILE A 57 -6.11 4.92 9.94
CA ILE A 57 -5.61 5.31 11.27
C ILE A 57 -6.11 6.71 11.67
N ILE A 58 -6.05 7.70 10.77
CA ILE A 58 -6.59 9.04 11.05
C ILE A 58 -8.09 8.98 11.30
N SER A 59 -8.83 8.17 10.55
CA SER A 59 -10.28 8.02 10.73
C SER A 59 -10.61 7.37 12.08
N GLY A 60 -9.90 6.31 12.46
CA GLY A 60 -10.01 5.70 13.78
C GLY A 60 -9.62 6.67 14.90
N ALA A 61 -8.57 7.46 14.71
CA ALA A 61 -8.15 8.48 15.67
C ALA A 61 -9.21 9.56 15.87
N LYS A 62 -9.87 10.03 14.80
CA LYS A 62 -10.99 10.98 14.91
C LYS A 62 -12.11 10.43 15.81
N ILE A 63 -12.44 9.16 15.65
CA ILE A 63 -13.43 8.46 16.51
C ILE A 63 -12.90 8.37 17.94
N ALA A 64 -11.65 7.94 18.14
CA ALA A 64 -11.03 7.84 19.45
C ALA A 64 -11.02 9.17 20.22
N PHE A 65 -10.72 10.29 19.54
CA PHE A 65 -10.78 11.63 20.14
C PHE A 65 -12.22 12.07 20.46
N ALA A 66 -13.21 11.65 19.67
CA ALA A 66 -14.62 11.96 19.93
C ALA A 66 -15.19 11.14 21.10
N ASP A 67 -14.78 9.87 21.21
CA ASP A 67 -15.22 8.94 22.25
C ASP A 67 -14.44 9.11 23.57
N GLY A 68 -13.37 9.91 23.58
CA GLY A 68 -12.50 10.07 24.75
C GLY A 68 -11.58 8.86 25.01
N GLY A 69 -11.31 8.04 23.98
CA GLY A 69 -10.44 6.86 24.06
C GLY A 69 -8.94 7.17 24.12
N CYS A 70 -8.54 8.43 23.91
CA CYS A 70 -7.16 8.90 24.01
C CYS A 70 -6.91 9.51 25.39
N ALA A 71 -5.77 9.22 26.03
CA ALA A 71 -5.42 9.78 27.33
C ALA A 71 -5.18 11.31 27.30
N SER A 72 -4.97 11.89 26.12
CA SER A 72 -4.81 13.33 25.90
C SER A 72 -5.85 13.85 24.91
N THR A 73 -6.21 15.12 25.04
CA THR A 73 -7.11 15.83 24.11
C THR A 73 -6.45 16.19 22.77
N THR A 74 -5.11 16.09 22.70
CA THR A 74 -4.32 16.51 21.54
C THR A 74 -3.47 15.39 20.96
N VAL A 75 -3.24 14.29 21.67
CA VAL A 75 -2.38 13.19 21.19
C VAL A 75 -3.03 11.84 21.51
N CYS A 76 -3.04 10.94 20.53
CA CYS A 76 -3.43 9.55 20.69
C CYS A 76 -2.28 8.64 20.24
N ASN A 77 -1.97 7.60 20.99
CA ASN A 77 -0.89 6.65 20.66
C ASN A 77 -1.42 5.35 20.02
N GLY A 78 -0.51 4.53 19.49
CA GLY A 78 -0.87 3.29 18.80
C GLY A 78 -1.62 2.27 19.67
N ALA A 79 -1.36 2.23 20.98
CA ALA A 79 -2.06 1.32 21.89
C ALA A 79 -3.53 1.71 22.07
N GLU A 80 -3.80 3.01 22.20
CA GLU A 80 -5.14 3.58 22.32
C GLU A 80 -5.93 3.40 21.01
N LEU A 81 -5.26 3.55 19.87
CA LEU A 81 -5.87 3.46 18.55
C LEU A 81 -6.20 2.01 18.12
N LYS A 82 -5.68 1.00 18.81
CA LYS A 82 -5.87 -0.42 18.44
C LYS A 82 -7.34 -0.85 18.41
N SER A 83 -8.18 -0.26 19.26
CA SER A 83 -9.62 -0.55 19.30
C SER A 83 -10.43 0.23 18.26
N TYR A 84 -9.81 1.19 17.56
CA TYR A 84 -10.50 2.14 16.66
C TYR A 84 -10.04 2.00 15.21
N VAL A 85 -8.99 1.24 14.93
CA VAL A 85 -8.44 1.01 13.59
C VAL A 85 -8.62 -0.45 13.24
N GLU A 86 -9.44 -0.70 12.21
CA GLU A 86 -9.69 -2.03 11.69
C GLU A 86 -9.00 -2.19 10.33
N GLY A 87 -8.10 -3.17 10.22
CA GLY A 87 -7.42 -3.48 8.96
C GLY A 87 -6.42 -4.63 9.11
N GLU A 88 -6.53 -5.64 8.24
CA GLU A 88 -5.52 -6.70 8.15
C GLU A 88 -4.22 -6.12 7.59
N GLY A 89 -3.14 -6.19 8.37
CA GLY A 89 -1.80 -5.72 7.95
C GLY A 89 -1.40 -4.32 8.45
N ILE A 90 -2.29 -3.61 9.16
CA ILE A 90 -1.94 -2.34 9.80
C ILE A 90 -1.27 -2.61 11.15
N THR A 91 0.03 -2.33 11.24
CA THR A 91 0.79 -2.48 12.49
C THR A 91 0.90 -1.14 13.21
N LEU A 92 0.13 -0.99 14.28
CA LEU A 92 0.24 0.16 15.19
C LEU A 92 1.31 -0.14 16.22
N ASP A 93 2.47 0.49 16.08
CA ASP A 93 3.45 0.48 17.15
C ASP A 93 2.96 1.37 18.30
N GLU A 94 2.88 0.80 19.50
CA GLU A 94 2.25 1.41 20.67
C GLU A 94 2.87 2.75 21.08
N LYS A 95 4.15 2.99 20.76
CA LYS A 95 4.90 4.17 21.20
C LYS A 95 5.23 5.14 20.07
N THR A 96 5.51 4.63 18.88
CA THR A 96 5.98 5.42 17.75
C THR A 96 4.87 5.80 16.79
N THR A 97 3.74 5.09 16.81
CA THR A 97 2.53 5.53 16.11
C THR A 97 1.80 6.53 16.97
N THR A 98 1.69 7.77 16.50
CA THR A 98 0.95 8.82 17.20
C THR A 98 0.11 9.61 16.22
N VAL A 99 -1.05 10.05 16.68
CA VAL A 99 -1.89 11.01 15.97
C VAL A 99 -2.06 12.24 16.83
N THR A 100 -1.60 13.38 16.33
CA THR A 100 -1.69 14.67 16.99
C THR A 100 -2.79 15.51 16.36
N LYS A 101 -3.71 16.01 17.18
CA LYS A 101 -4.76 16.96 16.79
C LYS A 101 -4.34 18.38 17.16
N ALA A 102 -4.27 19.26 16.17
CA ALA A 102 -4.06 20.70 16.35
C ALA A 102 -4.95 21.47 15.36
N ASP A 103 -5.74 22.43 15.86
CA ASP A 103 -6.58 23.32 15.03
C ASP A 103 -7.46 22.60 13.98
N GLY A 104 -8.01 21.43 14.33
CA GLY A 104 -8.85 20.63 13.43
C GLY A 104 -8.09 19.82 12.37
N VAL A 105 -6.76 19.88 12.38
CA VAL A 105 -5.86 19.08 11.52
C VAL A 105 -5.27 17.93 12.32
N TYR A 106 -5.25 16.73 11.73
CA TYR A 106 -4.68 15.53 12.33
C TYR A 106 -3.35 15.22 11.66
N THR A 107 -2.29 15.10 12.44
CA THR A 107 -0.96 14.70 11.97
C THR A 107 -0.67 13.29 12.46
N ILE A 108 -0.41 12.37 11.54
CA ILE A 108 -0.06 10.99 11.88
C ILE A 108 1.44 10.76 11.74
N VAL A 109 2.02 10.12 12.76
CA VAL A 109 3.33 9.46 12.71
C VAL A 109 3.08 7.96 12.55
N TYR A 110 3.59 7.35 11.50
CA TYR A 110 3.36 5.93 11.21
C TYR A 110 4.61 5.27 10.60
N ALA A 111 5.06 4.16 11.19
CA ALA A 111 6.25 3.45 10.76
C ALA A 111 6.16 2.93 9.32
N GLY A 112 4.95 2.64 8.82
CA GLY A 112 4.72 2.18 7.45
C GLY A 112 5.21 3.16 6.37
N PHE A 113 5.30 4.46 6.67
CA PHE A 113 5.84 5.44 5.72
C PHE A 113 7.31 5.21 5.35
N SER A 114 8.08 4.53 6.20
CA SER A 114 9.46 4.14 5.88
C SER A 114 9.53 3.19 4.67
N GLY A 115 8.48 2.40 4.47
CA GLY A 115 8.30 1.46 3.35
C GLY A 115 7.95 2.13 2.02
N LEU A 116 7.68 3.43 2.01
CA LEU A 116 7.41 4.16 0.77
C LEU A 116 8.63 4.15 -0.15
N SER A 117 8.38 3.91 -1.43
CA SER A 117 9.41 3.88 -2.46
C SER A 117 10.19 5.21 -2.49
N LYS A 118 11.52 5.14 -2.62
CA LYS A 118 12.42 6.31 -2.53
C LYS A 118 12.12 7.39 -3.55
N ASP A 119 11.69 6.97 -4.74
CA ASP A 119 11.37 7.84 -5.87
C ASP A 119 9.89 8.20 -5.94
N SER A 120 9.09 7.75 -4.96
CA SER A 120 7.67 8.08 -4.91
C SER A 120 7.50 9.55 -4.56
N LYS A 121 6.60 10.22 -5.30
CA LYS A 121 6.13 11.58 -4.98
C LYS A 121 5.61 11.67 -3.53
N PHE A 122 5.12 10.56 -3.00
CA PHE A 122 4.57 10.43 -1.65
C PHE A 122 5.63 10.59 -0.56
N LYS A 123 6.85 10.06 -0.77
CA LYS A 123 7.92 10.15 0.23
C LYS A 123 8.37 11.59 0.51
N LYS A 124 8.26 12.47 -0.49
CA LYS A 124 8.58 13.89 -0.36
C LYS A 124 7.59 14.61 0.56
N ASP A 125 6.34 14.14 0.58
CA ASP A 125 5.25 14.69 1.38
C ASP A 125 5.15 14.05 2.77
N THR A 126 5.69 12.84 2.96
CA THR A 126 5.76 12.13 4.25
C THR A 126 7.13 12.31 4.93
N LYS A 127 7.57 13.56 5.12
CA LYS A 127 8.86 13.82 5.79
C LYS A 127 8.82 13.34 7.25
N ASP A 128 9.94 12.79 7.73
CA ASP A 128 10.11 12.27 9.10
C ASP A 128 9.08 11.20 9.53
N ASN A 129 8.57 10.41 8.58
CA ASN A 129 7.46 9.45 8.78
C ASN A 129 6.17 10.11 9.29
N GLN A 130 5.89 11.34 8.85
CA GLN A 130 4.68 12.06 9.24
C GLN A 130 3.93 12.63 8.04
N ILE A 131 2.60 12.67 8.15
CA ILE A 131 1.76 13.38 7.18
C ILE A 131 0.53 13.98 7.86
N THR A 132 0.07 15.12 7.36
CA THR A 132 -1.17 15.74 7.82
C THR A 132 -2.38 15.17 7.09
N SER A 133 -3.54 15.15 7.73
CA SER A 133 -4.80 14.69 7.13
C SER A 133 -5.14 15.46 5.86
N THR A 134 -4.82 16.76 5.82
CA THR A 134 -5.02 17.61 4.65
C THR A 134 -4.13 17.18 3.48
N LYS A 135 -2.85 16.92 3.75
CA LYS A 135 -1.90 16.52 2.70
C LYS A 135 -2.16 15.09 2.24
N LEU A 136 -2.52 14.20 3.15
CA LEU A 136 -2.91 12.84 2.83
C LEU A 136 -4.15 12.80 1.93
N ALA A 137 -5.18 13.61 2.25
CA ALA A 137 -6.38 13.73 1.43
C ALA A 137 -6.06 14.22 0.01
N GLU A 138 -5.23 15.27 -0.13
CA GLU A 138 -4.79 15.80 -1.42
C GLU A 138 -4.08 14.73 -2.26
N ILE A 139 -3.19 13.96 -1.64
CA ILE A 139 -2.40 12.90 -2.29
C ILE A 139 -3.27 11.74 -2.76
N MET A 140 -4.29 11.37 -1.99
CA MET A 140 -5.23 10.30 -2.35
C MET A 140 -6.29 10.74 -3.37
N GLY A 141 -6.24 11.99 -3.86
CA GLY A 141 -7.20 12.54 -4.81
C GLY A 141 -8.51 12.99 -4.18
N GLY A 142 -8.57 13.05 -2.85
CA GLY A 142 -9.64 13.71 -2.12
C GLY A 142 -9.45 15.23 -2.17
N LYS A 143 -10.56 15.97 -2.24
CA LYS A 143 -10.52 17.43 -2.01
C LYS A 143 -10.00 17.62 -0.58
N ALA A 144 -8.95 18.42 -0.41
CA ALA A 144 -8.38 18.71 0.92
C ALA A 144 -9.52 19.04 1.89
N SER A 145 -9.77 18.16 2.87
CA SER A 145 -10.75 18.44 3.91
C SER A 145 -10.21 19.63 4.69
N THR A 146 -10.82 20.79 4.50
CA THR A 146 -10.52 22.00 5.26
C THR A 146 -10.59 21.68 6.75
N PRO A 147 -9.73 22.30 7.58
CA PRO A 147 -9.75 22.09 9.02
C PRO A 147 -11.17 22.29 9.54
N ASP A 148 -11.68 21.25 10.19
CA ASP A 148 -12.98 21.26 10.83
C ASP A 148 -12.85 22.19 12.04
N LYS A 149 -13.19 23.46 11.83
CA LYS A 149 -13.26 24.45 12.89
C LYS A 149 -14.42 24.03 13.78
N ALA A 150 -14.11 23.55 14.97
CA ALA A 150 -15.08 23.41 16.03
C ALA A 150 -15.74 24.77 16.27
N GLU A 151 -17.04 24.86 15.97
CA GLU A 151 -17.95 25.85 16.56
C GLU A 151 -18.20 25.51 18.03
#